data_AF-A0A023G670-F1
#
_entry.id   AF-A0A023G670-F1
#
_cell.length_a   1.000
_cell.length_b   1.000
_cell.length_c   1.000
_cell.angle_alpha   90.00
_cell.angle_beta   90.00
_cell.angle_gamma   90.00
#
_symmetry.space_group_name_H-M   'P 1'
#
loop_
_entity.id
_entity.type
_entity.pdbx_description
1 polymer ?
#
loop_
_entity_poly.entity_id
_entity_poly.type
_entity_poly.pdbx_seq_one_letter_code
_entity_poly.pdbx_strand_id
1 'polypeptide(L)'
;PKTRPTSGDYMSLNGEQMAYRDSRSRQNTWTLLKGSIYNTSNNPVKETLDPIYRKEKDVAYAAYNDQLPEGFKGTRGGHTKGILMAGIRDKMGTVWLQHSVPRFIENIDNGYEYPKSGRENGQLFFCISTNVKSADIIAIHLFVQAANVYQTNAPHWAETFPAFWNLLHKKYPSRTPKKPQSGFFC
;
A
#
# COMPACT_ATOMS: atom_id res chain seq x y z
N PRO A 1 7.31 20.66 -10.71
CA PRO A 1 8.20 19.52 -10.34
C PRO A 1 9.54 20.04 -9.83
N LYS A 2 10.08 19.50 -8.72
CA LYS A 2 11.41 19.88 -8.23
C LYS A 2 12.57 19.38 -9.11
N THR A 3 12.25 18.71 -10.22
CA THR A 3 13.23 18.25 -11.20
C THR A 3 13.60 19.40 -12.13
N ARG A 4 14.78 19.99 -11.91
CA ARG A 4 15.37 20.95 -12.84
C ARG A 4 16.00 20.18 -14.02
N PRO A 5 16.02 20.74 -15.24
CA PRO A 5 16.82 20.18 -16.33
C PRO A 5 18.28 20.06 -15.88
N THR A 6 18.86 18.89 -16.09
CA THR A 6 20.26 18.60 -15.74
C THR A 6 21.15 18.69 -16.99
N SER A 7 22.47 18.83 -16.80
CA SER A 7 23.44 18.81 -17.92
C SER A 7 23.39 17.49 -18.69
N GLY A 8 24.01 17.46 -19.89
CA GLY A 8 23.91 16.35 -20.86
C GLY A 8 24.29 14.96 -20.34
N ASP A 9 25.06 14.88 -19.24
CA ASP A 9 25.50 13.62 -18.63
C ASP A 9 24.47 13.01 -17.65
N TYR A 10 23.37 13.71 -17.37
CA TYR A 10 22.39 13.29 -16.37
C TYR A 10 20.98 13.15 -16.98
N MET A 11 20.28 12.11 -16.53
CA MET A 11 18.88 11.90 -16.88
C MET A 11 17.99 13.00 -16.28
N SER A 12 17.32 13.75 -17.15
CA SER A 12 16.26 14.67 -16.74
C SER A 12 15.03 13.88 -16.28
N LEU A 13 14.72 13.96 -14.99
CA LEU A 13 13.55 13.31 -14.40
C LEU A 13 12.30 14.17 -14.62
N ASN A 14 11.18 13.53 -14.97
CA ASN A 14 9.89 14.21 -15.12
C ASN A 14 8.93 13.92 -13.93
N GLY A 15 9.38 13.16 -12.93
CA GLY A 15 8.62 12.84 -11.72
C GLY A 15 7.75 11.58 -11.85
N GLU A 16 7.98 10.78 -12.90
CA GLU A 16 7.21 9.57 -13.19
C GLU A 16 8.05 8.29 -13.19
N GLN A 17 9.38 8.45 -13.20
CA GLN A 17 10.35 7.36 -13.20
C GLN A 17 10.26 6.51 -11.93
N MET A 18 10.46 5.21 -12.07
CA MET A 18 10.50 4.27 -10.97
C MET A 18 11.84 3.54 -10.94
N ALA A 19 12.55 3.62 -9.82
CA ALA A 19 13.62 2.69 -9.48
C ALA A 19 13.02 1.52 -8.70
N TYR A 20 13.25 0.29 -9.16
CA TYR A 20 12.61 -0.90 -8.61
C TYR A 20 13.63 -2.00 -8.29
N ARG A 21 13.35 -2.73 -7.22
CA ARG A 21 14.05 -3.95 -6.82
C ARG A 21 13.07 -4.82 -6.04
N ASP A 22 13.18 -6.12 -6.22
CA ASP A 22 12.44 -7.11 -5.46
C ASP A 22 13.36 -8.25 -4.98
N SER A 23 12.79 -9.20 -4.24
CA SER A 23 13.52 -10.36 -3.73
C SER A 23 13.99 -11.33 -4.83
N ARG A 24 13.47 -11.23 -6.05
CA ARG A 24 13.85 -12.05 -7.21
C ARG A 24 15.02 -11.45 -7.98
N SER A 25 15.35 -10.19 -7.71
CA SER A 25 16.41 -9.45 -8.38
C SER A 25 17.77 -10.05 -8.04
N ARG A 26 18.47 -10.59 -9.06
CA ARG A 26 19.80 -11.19 -8.90
C ARG A 26 20.91 -10.18 -8.69
N GLN A 27 20.68 -8.93 -9.08
CA GLN A 27 21.64 -7.84 -8.92
C GLN A 27 21.39 -7.12 -7.58
N ASN A 28 22.47 -6.65 -6.95
CA ASN A 28 22.42 -5.85 -5.73
C ASN A 28 22.17 -4.35 -6.02
N THR A 29 21.52 -4.05 -7.14
CA THR A 29 21.26 -2.68 -7.62
C THR A 29 19.78 -2.48 -7.87
N TRP A 30 19.37 -1.20 -7.88
CA TRP A 30 18.03 -0.80 -8.34
C TRP A 30 18.01 -0.75 -9.86
N THR A 31 16.93 -1.26 -10.45
CA THR A 31 16.70 -1.16 -11.89
C THR A 31 15.79 0.02 -12.17
N LEU A 32 16.22 0.93 -13.04
CA LEU A 32 15.33 1.96 -13.57
C LEU A 32 14.36 1.32 -14.56
N LEU A 33 13.07 1.38 -14.24
CA LEU A 33 12.02 0.83 -15.10
C LEU A 33 11.79 1.72 -16.32
N LYS A 34 11.47 1.09 -17.46
CA LYS A 34 11.03 1.80 -18.67
C LYS A 34 9.61 2.36 -18.56
N GLY A 35 8.81 1.85 -17.61
CA GLY A 35 7.43 2.26 -17.37
C GLY A 35 7.32 3.49 -16.46
N SER A 36 6.22 4.23 -16.61
CA SER A 36 5.83 5.34 -15.73
C SER A 36 4.94 4.84 -14.59
N ILE A 37 4.98 5.49 -13.42
CA ILE A 37 4.04 5.24 -12.32
C ILE A 37 2.57 5.46 -12.73
N TYR A 38 2.31 6.19 -13.82
CA TYR A 38 0.96 6.39 -14.37
C TYR A 38 0.53 5.28 -15.32
N ASN A 39 1.44 4.38 -15.73
CA ASN A 39 1.10 3.32 -16.67
C ASN A 39 0.35 2.17 -15.99
N THR A 40 -0.54 1.52 -16.74
CA THR A 40 -1.28 0.32 -16.30
C THR A 40 -0.54 -1.00 -16.59
N SER A 41 0.62 -0.93 -17.24
CA SER A 41 1.48 -2.06 -17.60
C SER A 41 2.94 -1.71 -17.29
N ASN A 42 3.74 -2.71 -16.90
CA ASN A 42 5.13 -2.52 -16.45
C ASN A 42 5.21 -1.54 -15.25
N ASN A 43 4.23 -1.65 -14.36
CA ASN A 43 4.11 -0.81 -13.17
C ASN A 43 3.89 -1.74 -11.97
N PRO A 44 4.93 -1.99 -11.15
CA PRO A 44 4.85 -2.95 -10.06
C PRO A 44 3.84 -2.53 -8.99
N VAL A 45 3.58 -1.23 -8.81
CA VAL A 45 2.56 -0.74 -7.86
C VAL A 45 1.17 -1.13 -8.35
N LYS A 46 0.86 -0.84 -9.62
CA LYS A 46 -0.42 -1.21 -10.23
C LYS A 46 -0.61 -2.73 -10.23
N GLU A 47 0.41 -3.48 -10.67
CA GLU A 47 0.37 -4.95 -10.73
C GLU A 47 0.17 -5.58 -9.35
N THR A 48 0.74 -5.00 -8.30
CA THR A 48 0.50 -5.43 -6.91
C THR A 48 -0.97 -5.21 -6.50
N LEU A 49 -1.57 -4.11 -6.93
CA LEU A 49 -2.94 -3.72 -6.55
C LEU A 49 -4.02 -4.28 -7.50
N ASP A 50 -3.64 -4.93 -8.60
CA ASP A 50 -4.56 -5.46 -9.62
C ASP A 50 -5.72 -6.31 -9.05
N PRO A 51 -5.51 -7.20 -8.07
CA PRO A 51 -6.60 -7.99 -7.49
C PRO A 51 -7.72 -7.13 -6.88
N ILE A 52 -7.37 -5.97 -6.32
CA ILE A 52 -8.32 -5.01 -5.74
C ILE A 52 -9.14 -4.35 -6.85
N TYR A 53 -8.49 -3.84 -7.91
CA TYR A 53 -9.20 -3.20 -9.03
C TYR A 53 -10.07 -4.18 -9.82
N ARG A 54 -9.69 -5.46 -9.87
CA ARG A 54 -10.51 -6.54 -10.46
C ARG A 54 -11.65 -7.00 -9.56
N LYS A 55 -11.76 -6.46 -8.34
CA LYS A 55 -12.78 -6.83 -7.34
C LYS A 55 -12.81 -8.35 -7.10
N GLU A 56 -11.64 -8.96 -6.98
CA GLU A 56 -11.54 -10.40 -6.76
C GLU A 56 -12.16 -10.78 -5.40
N LYS A 57 -13.15 -11.69 -5.43
CA LYS A 57 -13.96 -12.06 -4.25
C LYS A 57 -13.13 -12.72 -3.13
N ASP A 58 -12.03 -13.36 -3.51
CA ASP A 58 -11.12 -14.04 -2.60
C ASP A 58 -10.06 -13.10 -1.99
N VAL A 59 -10.17 -11.78 -2.21
CA VAL A 59 -9.24 -10.76 -1.71
C VAL A 59 -9.93 -9.76 -0.79
N ALA A 60 -9.41 -9.61 0.42
CA ALA A 60 -9.79 -8.59 1.39
C ALA A 60 -8.70 -7.51 1.43
N TYR A 61 -9.09 -6.25 1.65
CA TYR A 61 -8.09 -5.17 1.78
C TYR A 61 -8.57 -4.02 2.66
N ALA A 62 -7.61 -3.32 3.25
CA ALA A 62 -7.76 -2.02 3.89
C ALA A 62 -6.74 -1.03 3.30
N ALA A 63 -7.24 0.03 2.68
CA ALA A 63 -6.44 1.18 2.27
C ALA A 63 -6.51 2.26 3.37
N TYR A 64 -5.35 2.77 3.77
CA TYR A 64 -5.20 3.77 4.83
C TYR A 64 -4.27 4.90 4.41
N ASN A 65 -4.63 6.13 4.79
CA ASN A 65 -3.85 7.33 4.45
C ASN A 65 -4.29 8.48 5.40
N ASP A 66 -3.35 9.22 5.97
CA ASP A 66 -3.65 10.42 6.76
C ASP A 66 -4.02 11.65 5.90
N GLN A 67 -3.71 11.58 4.60
CA GLN A 67 -4.07 12.59 3.59
C GLN A 67 -4.99 11.94 2.56
N LEU A 68 -6.28 11.92 2.85
CA LEU A 68 -7.28 11.18 2.10
C LEU A 68 -7.46 11.67 0.64
N PRO A 69 -7.80 10.75 -0.29
CA PRO A 69 -8.25 11.14 -1.63
C PRO A 69 -9.55 11.93 -1.57
N GLU A 70 -9.86 12.63 -2.66
CA GLU A 70 -11.11 13.40 -2.77
C GLU A 70 -12.34 12.48 -2.64
N GLY A 71 -13.40 13.00 -2.02
CA GLY A 71 -14.63 12.23 -1.75
C GLY A 71 -14.61 11.39 -0.48
N PHE A 72 -13.44 11.09 0.10
CA PHE A 72 -13.34 10.40 1.38
C PHE A 72 -13.32 11.38 2.55
N LYS A 73 -13.97 10.98 3.65
CA LYS A 73 -13.99 11.72 4.92
C LYS A 73 -13.36 10.86 6.02
N GLY A 74 -12.66 11.50 6.93
CA GLY A 74 -12.02 10.85 8.07
C GLY A 74 -11.32 11.86 8.96
N THR A 75 -10.97 11.43 10.17
CA THR A 75 -10.17 12.25 11.10
C THR A 75 -8.68 12.10 10.79
N ARG A 76 -7.86 13.03 11.30
CA ARG A 76 -6.40 12.88 11.25
C ARG A 76 -6.01 11.73 12.20
N GLY A 77 -5.64 10.59 11.62
CA GLY A 77 -4.99 9.47 12.32
C GLY A 77 -3.47 9.66 12.39
N GLY A 78 -2.75 8.59 12.72
CA GLY A 78 -1.30 8.61 12.66
C GLY A 78 -0.78 8.82 11.23
N HIS A 79 0.42 9.40 11.12
CA HIS A 79 1.06 9.74 9.85
C HIS A 79 1.59 8.49 9.11
N THR A 80 0.67 7.66 8.64
CA THR A 80 0.96 6.40 7.96
C THR A 80 0.04 6.24 6.75
N LYS A 81 0.57 5.66 5.67
CA LYS A 81 -0.13 5.45 4.41
C LYS A 81 0.23 4.09 3.82
N GLY A 82 -0.75 3.41 3.24
CA GLY A 82 -0.52 2.10 2.68
C GLY A 82 -1.79 1.30 2.41
N ILE A 83 -1.56 0.07 1.99
CA ILE A 83 -2.58 -0.93 1.69
C ILE A 83 -2.15 -2.22 2.36
N LEU A 84 -3.03 -2.77 3.20
CA LEU A 84 -2.94 -4.14 3.67
C LEU A 84 -3.97 -4.96 2.90
N MET A 85 -3.53 -5.98 2.17
CA MET A 85 -4.42 -6.91 1.49
C MET A 85 -4.06 -8.35 1.84
N ALA A 86 -5.06 -9.21 1.90
CA ALA A 86 -4.89 -10.63 2.11
C ALA A 86 -5.83 -11.39 1.19
N GLY A 87 -5.39 -12.54 0.71
CA GLY A 87 -6.19 -13.41 -0.13
C GLY A 87 -6.13 -14.86 0.31
N ILE A 88 -7.09 -15.63 -0.18
CA ILE A 88 -7.19 -17.08 0.01
C ILE A 88 -7.15 -17.80 -1.34
N ARG A 89 -7.08 -19.14 -1.32
CA ARG A 89 -7.06 -20.00 -2.53
C ARG A 89 -5.93 -19.61 -3.49
N ASP A 90 -6.24 -19.26 -4.74
CA ASP A 90 -5.26 -18.88 -5.76
C ASP A 90 -4.56 -17.53 -5.46
N LYS A 91 -5.05 -16.80 -4.45
CA LYS A 91 -4.50 -15.53 -3.96
C LYS A 91 -3.94 -15.65 -2.55
N MET A 92 -3.64 -16.87 -2.11
CA MET A 92 -3.17 -17.17 -0.76
C MET A 92 -1.96 -16.31 -0.37
N GLY A 93 -2.13 -15.48 0.66
CA GLY A 93 -1.04 -14.67 1.20
C GLY A 93 -1.52 -13.35 1.76
N THR A 94 -0.56 -12.58 2.27
CA THR A 94 -0.75 -11.20 2.70
C THR A 94 0.25 -10.33 1.95
N VAL A 95 -0.20 -9.17 1.48
CA VAL A 95 0.65 -8.10 0.99
C VAL A 95 0.44 -6.86 1.85
N TRP A 96 1.54 -6.30 2.33
CA TRP A 96 1.56 -5.01 3.00
C TRP A 96 2.41 -4.03 2.20
N LEU A 97 1.73 -3.08 1.57
CA LEU A 97 2.32 -2.02 0.77
C LEU A 97 2.29 -0.71 1.55
N GLN A 98 3.44 -0.27 2.05
CA GLN A 98 3.61 1.06 2.62
C GLN A 98 4.05 2.06 1.56
N HIS A 99 3.59 3.31 1.67
CA HIS A 99 4.05 4.37 0.79
C HIS A 99 4.02 5.75 1.43
N SER A 100 4.61 6.74 0.76
CA SER A 100 4.58 8.15 1.18
C SER A 100 3.55 9.02 0.44
N VAL A 101 2.90 8.48 -0.60
CA VAL A 101 2.03 9.23 -1.53
C VAL A 101 0.73 9.72 -0.87
N PRO A 102 0.52 11.04 -0.75
CA PRO A 102 -0.76 11.60 -0.31
C PRO A 102 -1.87 11.27 -1.32
N ARG A 103 -3.11 11.08 -0.86
CA ARG A 103 -4.30 10.85 -1.70
C ARG A 103 -4.29 9.56 -2.52
N PHE A 104 -3.37 8.65 -2.24
CA PHE A 104 -3.29 7.33 -2.88
C PHE A 104 -3.80 6.23 -1.93
N ILE A 105 -4.45 5.18 -2.41
CA ILE A 105 -5.10 5.01 -3.72
C ILE A 105 -6.37 5.86 -3.82
N GLU A 106 -6.79 6.22 -5.03
CA GLU A 106 -8.09 6.87 -5.23
C GLU A 106 -9.25 5.88 -5.06
N ASN A 107 -10.48 6.32 -5.36
CA ASN A 107 -11.63 5.43 -5.36
C ASN A 107 -11.39 4.27 -6.34
N ILE A 108 -11.41 3.03 -5.85
CA ILE A 108 -11.13 1.84 -6.66
C ILE A 108 -12.10 1.66 -7.83
N ASP A 109 -13.31 2.23 -7.73
CA ASP A 109 -14.31 2.18 -8.80
C ASP A 109 -13.88 2.96 -10.05
N ASN A 110 -12.93 3.90 -9.92
CA ASN A 110 -12.38 4.68 -11.03
C ASN A 110 -11.20 3.99 -11.73
N GLY A 111 -10.74 2.84 -11.21
CA GLY A 111 -9.55 2.16 -11.70
C GLY A 111 -8.25 2.72 -11.12
N TYR A 112 -7.11 2.26 -11.65
CA TYR A 112 -5.80 2.69 -11.18
C TYR A 112 -5.51 4.13 -11.59
N GLU A 113 -5.34 4.99 -10.59
CA GLU A 113 -4.88 6.36 -10.76
C GLU A 113 -3.77 6.66 -9.76
N TYR A 114 -2.80 7.46 -10.21
CA TYR A 114 -1.75 7.99 -9.37
C TYR A 114 -1.94 9.51 -9.23
N PRO A 115 -2.01 10.06 -8.02
CA PRO A 115 -2.38 11.45 -7.82
C PRO A 115 -1.27 12.38 -8.33
N LYS A 116 -1.67 13.46 -9.03
CA LYS A 116 -0.73 14.45 -9.59
C LYS A 116 0.21 15.05 -8.55
N SER A 117 -0.24 15.20 -7.30
CA SER A 117 0.60 15.66 -6.18
C SER A 117 1.79 14.74 -5.89
N GLY A 118 1.67 13.44 -6.21
CA GLY A 118 2.75 12.46 -6.07
C GLY A 118 3.92 12.69 -7.02
N ARG A 119 3.76 13.54 -8.04
CA ARG A 119 4.82 13.91 -9.01
C ARG A 119 5.77 14.98 -8.47
N GLU A 120 5.36 15.74 -7.45
CA GLU A 120 6.10 16.92 -7.01
C GLU A 120 7.36 16.59 -6.22
N ASN A 121 7.33 15.49 -5.48
CA ASN A 121 8.42 15.00 -4.63
C ASN A 121 8.63 13.51 -4.87
N GLY A 122 9.87 13.03 -4.69
CA GLY A 122 10.16 11.60 -4.70
C GLY A 122 9.30 10.86 -3.68
N GLN A 123 8.79 9.70 -4.07
CA GLN A 123 7.93 8.86 -3.25
C GLN A 123 8.60 7.50 -3.04
N LEU A 124 8.35 6.91 -1.88
CA LEU A 124 8.78 5.56 -1.57
C LEU A 124 7.57 4.62 -1.59
N PHE A 125 7.77 3.44 -2.17
CA PHE A 125 6.89 2.29 -2.05
C PHE A 125 7.70 1.13 -1.47
N PHE A 126 7.19 0.51 -0.42
CA PHE A 126 7.79 -0.65 0.20
C PHE A 126 6.74 -1.75 0.37
N CYS A 127 7.02 -2.93 -0.18
CA CYS A 127 6.07 -4.02 -0.27
C CYS A 127 6.63 -5.28 0.36
N ILE A 128 5.89 -5.85 1.32
CA ILE A 128 6.18 -7.17 1.91
C ILE A 128 5.08 -8.13 1.49
N SER A 129 5.48 -9.29 0.95
CA SER A 129 4.59 -10.45 0.74
C SER A 129 4.90 -11.52 1.77
N THR A 130 3.88 -12.06 2.44
CA THR A 130 4.01 -13.04 3.53
C THR A 130 2.80 -13.98 3.58
N ASN A 131 2.77 -14.89 4.55
CA ASN A 131 1.65 -15.80 4.79
C ASN A 131 0.36 -15.03 5.17
N VAL A 132 -0.81 -15.58 4.84
CA VAL A 132 -2.13 -15.02 5.17
C VAL A 132 -2.30 -14.73 6.67
N LYS A 133 -1.68 -15.53 7.55
CA LYS A 133 -1.71 -15.33 9.02
C LYS A 133 -1.10 -14.01 9.48
N SER A 134 -0.20 -13.40 8.70
CA SER A 134 0.39 -12.11 9.06
C SER A 134 -0.58 -10.95 8.97
N ALA A 135 -1.73 -11.10 8.27
CA ALA A 135 -2.74 -10.05 8.16
C ALA A 135 -3.20 -9.55 9.53
N ASP A 136 -3.44 -10.45 10.49
CA ASP A 136 -3.83 -10.09 11.87
C ASP A 136 -2.73 -9.35 12.62
N ILE A 137 -1.48 -9.80 12.48
CA ILE A 137 -0.33 -9.20 13.14
C ILE A 137 -0.12 -7.77 12.63
N ILE A 138 -0.22 -7.58 11.31
CA ILE A 138 -0.07 -6.27 10.68
C ILE A 138 -1.28 -5.39 11.03
N ALA A 139 -2.50 -5.93 11.10
CA ALA A 139 -3.66 -5.16 11.53
C ALA A 139 -3.51 -4.62 12.96
N ILE A 140 -2.96 -5.42 13.89
CA ILE A 140 -2.60 -4.95 15.23
C ILE A 140 -1.59 -3.80 15.15
N HIS A 141 -0.56 -3.93 14.31
CA HIS A 141 0.41 -2.87 14.08
C HIS A 141 -0.26 -1.58 13.57
N LEU A 142 -1.20 -1.69 12.63
CA LEU A 142 -1.94 -0.54 12.10
C LEU A 142 -2.84 0.12 13.14
N PHE A 143 -3.42 -0.65 14.09
CA PHE A 143 -4.12 -0.06 15.23
C PHE A 143 -3.18 0.75 16.14
N VAL A 144 -1.97 0.24 16.40
CA VAL A 144 -0.95 0.96 17.19
C VAL A 144 -0.54 2.25 16.49
N GLN A 145 -0.42 2.23 15.16
CA GLN A 145 -0.14 3.42 14.36
C GLN A 145 -1.32 4.39 14.24
N ALA A 146 -2.50 4.06 14.78
CA ALA A 146 -3.73 4.79 14.54
C ALA A 146 -3.98 5.07 13.04
N ALA A 147 -3.72 4.06 12.19
CA ALA A 147 -3.82 4.19 10.74
C ALA A 147 -5.24 4.58 10.32
N ASN A 148 -5.37 5.63 9.51
CA ASN A 148 -6.67 6.14 9.06
C ASN A 148 -7.18 5.35 7.85
N VAL A 149 -7.97 4.30 8.09
CA VAL A 149 -8.54 3.42 7.06
C VAL A 149 -9.78 4.07 6.42
N TYR A 150 -9.75 4.30 5.11
CA TYR A 150 -10.83 5.01 4.41
C TYR A 150 -11.60 4.13 3.41
N GLN A 151 -10.97 3.12 2.82
CA GLN A 151 -11.58 2.25 1.82
C GLN A 151 -11.21 0.78 2.10
N THR A 152 -12.21 -0.11 2.11
CA THR A 152 -12.03 -1.51 2.50
C THR A 152 -12.88 -2.45 1.64
N ASN A 153 -12.46 -3.71 1.56
CA ASN A 153 -13.30 -4.85 1.16
C ASN A 153 -13.19 -5.95 2.21
N ALA A 154 -14.34 -6.39 2.73
CA ALA A 154 -14.42 -7.30 3.87
C ALA A 154 -15.21 -8.59 3.51
N PRO A 155 -14.70 -9.44 2.61
CA PRO A 155 -15.35 -10.72 2.33
C PRO A 155 -15.39 -11.58 3.59
N HIS A 156 -16.47 -12.36 3.75
CA HIS A 156 -16.78 -13.10 4.97
C HIS A 156 -15.64 -14.00 5.47
N TRP A 157 -14.86 -14.60 4.57
CA TRP A 157 -13.72 -15.44 4.97
C TRP A 157 -12.70 -14.71 5.87
N ALA A 158 -12.60 -13.38 5.77
CA ALA A 158 -11.65 -12.60 6.55
C ALA A 158 -11.99 -12.57 8.05
N GLU A 159 -13.20 -12.99 8.45
CA GLU A 159 -13.60 -13.08 9.86
C GLU A 159 -12.74 -14.06 10.68
N THR A 160 -12.07 -15.01 10.01
CA THR A 160 -11.14 -15.94 10.66
C THR A 160 -9.88 -15.25 11.19
N PHE A 161 -9.66 -13.98 10.84
CA PHE A 161 -8.56 -13.13 11.28
C PHE A 161 -9.15 -11.95 12.08
N PRO A 162 -9.36 -12.08 13.41
CA PRO A 162 -10.18 -11.13 14.17
C PRO A 162 -9.66 -9.69 14.17
N ALA A 163 -8.34 -9.49 14.20
CA ALA A 163 -7.76 -8.15 14.21
C ALA A 163 -7.89 -7.49 12.82
N PHE A 164 -7.62 -8.26 11.76
CA PHE A 164 -7.79 -7.81 10.39
C PHE A 164 -9.26 -7.56 10.07
N TRP A 165 -10.18 -8.43 10.49
CA TRP A 165 -11.63 -8.24 10.36
C TRP A 165 -12.09 -6.93 11.01
N ASN A 166 -11.61 -6.63 12.22
CA ASN A 166 -11.91 -5.37 12.89
C ASN A 166 -11.35 -4.17 12.12
N LEU A 167 -10.14 -4.27 11.56
CA LEU A 167 -9.54 -3.21 10.74
C LEU A 167 -10.39 -2.93 9.49
N LEU A 168 -10.83 -3.98 8.79
CA LEU A 168 -11.70 -3.89 7.62
C LEU A 168 -13.04 -3.21 7.91
N HIS A 169 -13.55 -3.37 9.13
CA HIS A 169 -14.77 -2.72 9.63
C HIS A 169 -14.50 -1.39 10.34
N LYS A 170 -13.25 -0.90 10.33
CA LYS A 170 -12.83 0.35 10.98
C LYS A 170 -13.18 0.36 12.48
N LYS A 171 -13.15 -0.81 13.13
CA LYS A 171 -13.40 -1.00 14.56
C LYS A 171 -12.07 -0.95 15.33
N TYR A 172 -11.68 0.25 15.75
CA TYR A 172 -10.45 0.46 16.50
C TYR A 172 -10.64 0.10 17.98
N PRO A 173 -9.76 -0.74 18.57
CA PRO A 173 -9.85 -1.06 19.97
C PRO A 173 -9.57 0.17 20.85
N SER A 174 -10.34 0.35 21.92
CA SER A 174 -10.18 1.46 22.87
C SER A 174 -8.92 1.35 23.75
N ARG A 175 -8.27 0.19 23.76
CA ARG A 175 -7.02 -0.10 24.46
C ARG A 175 -6.10 -0.92 23.56
N THR A 176 -4.82 -0.57 23.52
CA THR A 176 -3.81 -1.29 22.74
C THR A 176 -3.67 -2.74 23.25
N PRO A 177 -3.68 -3.77 22.38
CA PRO A 177 -3.44 -5.15 22.78
C PRO A 177 -2.09 -5.31 23.49
N LYS A 178 -2.03 -6.11 24.57
CA LYS A 178 -0.77 -6.41 25.27
C LYS A 178 0.11 -7.35 24.43
N LYS A 179 1.19 -6.78 23.88
CA LYS A 179 2.39 -7.36 23.22
C LYS A 179 2.19 -8.06 21.86
N PRO A 180 2.84 -7.55 20.80
CA PRO A 180 3.58 -8.38 19.88
C PRO A 180 4.92 -8.79 20.54
N GLN A 181 5.13 -10.08 20.83
CA GLN A 181 6.47 -10.60 21.09
C GLN A 181 7.11 -10.99 19.76
N SER A 182 8.14 -10.26 19.34
CA SER A 182 9.18 -10.75 18.44
C SER A 182 10.29 -9.70 18.35
N GLY A 183 11.48 -10.08 18.81
CA GLY A 183 12.69 -9.29 18.62
C GLY A 183 13.27 -9.54 17.23
N PHE A 184 13.46 -8.46 16.49
CA PHE A 184 14.63 -8.12 15.65
C PHE A 184 14.57 -6.59 15.48
N PHE A 185 15.73 -5.93 15.62
CA PHE A 185 15.90 -4.49 15.40
C PHE A 185 16.38 -4.26 13.97
N CYS A 186 15.95 -3.15 13.34
CA CYS A 186 16.34 -2.76 11.98
C CYS A 186 17.80 -2.31 11.92
#